data_AF-A0AAV5SI67-F1
#
_entry.id   AF-A0AAV5SI67-F1
#
_cell.length_a   1.000
_cell.length_b   1.000
_cell.length_c   1.000
_cell.angle_alpha   90.00
_cell.angle_beta   90.00
_cell.angle_gamma   90.00
#
_symmetry.space_group_name_H-M   'P 1'
#
loop_
_entity.id
_entity.type
_entity.pdbx_description
1 polymer ?
#
loop_
_entity_poly.entity_id
_entity_poly.type
_entity_poly.pdbx_seq_one_letter_code
_entity_poly.pdbx_strand_id
1 'polypeptide(L)'
;HKHGLRIVAPQALVMTFLPLIFSIFFLPLVSSLQCYTFQTPASTDLTNVQKTTVDCPITSRFCVSSYQQVTNGAGNSMLMESRGCADDVICHSFVKSQCTGCLGSGYGKMCCCMGDHCNERME
;
A
#
# COMPACT_ATOMS: atom_id res chain seq x y z
N HIS A 1 -78.56 -29.43 -11.67
CA HIS A 1 -77.64 -30.28 -12.46
C HIS A 1 -76.31 -29.54 -12.63
N LYS A 2 -75.18 -30.22 -12.31
CA LYS A 2 -73.76 -29.90 -12.63
C LYS A 2 -73.12 -28.74 -11.83
N HIS A 3 -72.34 -29.03 -10.78
CA HIS A 3 -70.91 -29.39 -10.72
C HIS A 3 -69.94 -28.22 -10.99
N GLY A 4 -69.08 -27.92 -10.01
CA GLY A 4 -67.92 -27.05 -10.23
C GLY A 4 -67.18 -26.58 -8.97
N LEU A 5 -66.70 -27.50 -8.13
CA LEU A 5 -65.73 -27.20 -7.08
C LEU A 5 -64.37 -26.90 -7.75
N ARG A 6 -63.78 -25.71 -7.53
CA ARG A 6 -62.36 -25.44 -7.85
C ARG A 6 -61.64 -24.98 -6.59
N ILE A 7 -60.81 -25.89 -6.08
CA ILE A 7 -59.75 -25.62 -5.12
C ILE A 7 -58.64 -24.92 -5.89
N VAL A 8 -58.21 -23.74 -5.43
CA VAL A 8 -56.95 -23.12 -5.86
C VAL A 8 -56.09 -22.94 -4.62
N ALA A 9 -55.01 -23.72 -4.56
CA ALA A 9 -54.00 -23.71 -3.52
C ALA A 9 -53.19 -22.40 -3.53
N PRO A 10 -52.54 -22.03 -2.40
CA PRO A 10 -51.79 -20.79 -2.29
C PRO A 10 -50.42 -20.97 -2.97
N GLN A 11 -50.20 -20.29 -4.09
CA GLN A 11 -48.87 -20.18 -4.72
C GLN A 11 -48.37 -18.76 -4.62
N ALA A 12 -47.81 -18.39 -3.46
CA ALA A 12 -47.05 -17.15 -3.33
C ALA A 12 -46.13 -17.21 -2.10
N LEU A 13 -45.22 -18.17 -2.05
CA LEU A 13 -44.21 -18.22 -0.99
C LEU A 13 -42.87 -18.72 -1.54
N VAL A 14 -42.42 -18.12 -2.63
CA VAL A 14 -41.05 -18.31 -3.15
C VAL A 14 -40.55 -16.97 -3.67
N MET A 15 -40.24 -16.01 -2.79
CA MET A 15 -39.61 -14.76 -3.27
C MET A 15 -38.96 -13.88 -2.18
N THR A 16 -38.21 -14.43 -1.21
CA THR A 16 -37.54 -13.58 -0.20
C THR A 16 -36.17 -14.08 0.26
N PHE A 17 -35.33 -14.62 -0.62
CA PHE A 17 -33.95 -15.00 -0.24
C PHE A 17 -32.84 -14.52 -1.19
N LEU A 18 -33.17 -13.78 -2.27
CA LEU A 18 -32.15 -13.31 -3.23
C LEU A 18 -31.41 -11.97 -2.94
N PRO A 19 -31.76 -11.09 -1.98
CA PRO A 19 -31.00 -9.85 -1.81
C PRO A 19 -29.73 -9.99 -0.97
N LEU A 20 -29.53 -11.10 -0.25
CA LEU A 20 -28.35 -11.29 0.61
C LEU A 20 -27.07 -11.65 -0.18
N ILE A 21 -27.20 -12.34 -1.32
CA ILE A 21 -26.05 -12.78 -2.12
C ILE A 21 -25.43 -11.63 -2.92
N PHE A 22 -26.23 -10.62 -3.30
CA PHE A 22 -25.74 -9.45 -4.05
C PHE A 22 -24.91 -8.48 -3.19
N SER A 23 -25.03 -8.53 -1.86
CA SER A 23 -24.30 -7.64 -0.95
C SER A 23 -22.84 -8.05 -0.72
N ILE A 24 -22.44 -9.27 -1.11
CA ILE A 24 -21.05 -9.76 -0.97
C ILE A 24 -20.17 -9.28 -2.14
N PHE A 25 -20.77 -8.87 -3.27
CA PHE A 25 -20.05 -8.31 -4.42
C PHE A 25 -19.62 -6.84 -4.22
N PHE A 26 -20.00 -6.22 -3.10
CA PHE A 26 -19.57 -4.89 -2.68
C PHE A 26 -18.63 -4.95 -1.46
N LEU A 27 -17.84 -6.01 -1.32
CA LEU A 27 -16.65 -5.92 -0.47
C LEU A 27 -15.84 -4.71 -0.98
N PRO A 28 -15.55 -3.71 -0.13
CA PRO A 28 -14.80 -2.56 -0.58
C PRO A 28 -13.47 -3.09 -1.09
N LEU A 29 -13.11 -2.73 -2.32
CA LEU A 29 -11.71 -2.75 -2.75
C LEU A 29 -10.97 -1.97 -1.67
N VAL A 30 -10.31 -2.67 -0.76
CA VAL A 30 -9.37 -2.04 0.15
C VAL A 30 -8.22 -1.65 -0.77
N SER A 31 -8.24 -0.41 -1.23
CA SER A 31 -7.13 0.17 -1.99
C SER A 31 -5.90 0.12 -1.10
N SER A 32 -5.06 -0.91 -1.29
CA SER A 32 -3.76 -0.98 -0.66
C SER A 32 -2.87 0.07 -1.29
N LEU A 33 -2.20 0.86 -0.46
CA LEU A 33 -1.19 1.81 -0.89
C LEU A 33 -0.12 1.08 -1.71
N GLN A 34 0.26 1.60 -2.87
CA GLN A 34 1.37 1.05 -3.66
C GLN A 34 2.62 1.90 -3.50
N CYS A 35 3.76 1.27 -3.27
CA CYS A 35 5.05 1.96 -3.15
C CYS A 35 6.11 1.32 -4.02
N TYR A 36 7.12 2.10 -4.41
CA TYR A 36 8.34 1.50 -4.94
C TYR A 36 9.10 0.81 -3.82
N THR A 37 9.60 -0.40 -4.10
CA THR A 37 10.43 -1.19 -3.22
C THR A 37 11.70 -1.60 -3.94
N PHE A 38 12.82 -1.45 -3.25
CA PHE A 38 14.11 -2.01 -3.62
C PHE A 38 15.10 -1.76 -2.49
N GLN A 39 16.22 -2.46 -2.52
CA GLN A 39 17.38 -2.14 -1.71
C GLN A 39 18.60 -2.27 -2.59
N THR A 40 19.40 -1.21 -2.67
CA THR A 40 20.65 -1.25 -3.41
C THR A 40 21.75 -1.86 -2.55
N PRO A 41 22.68 -2.63 -3.14
CA PRO A 41 23.94 -2.87 -2.48
C PRO A 41 24.68 -1.55 -2.29
N ALA A 42 25.65 -1.53 -1.38
CA ALA A 42 26.53 -0.38 -1.23
C ALA A 42 27.36 -0.16 -2.50
N SER A 43 27.15 0.97 -3.16
CA SER A 43 27.72 1.30 -4.47
C SER A 43 28.09 2.77 -4.57
N THR A 44 29.07 3.10 -5.40
CA THR A 44 29.36 4.50 -5.78
C THR A 44 28.38 5.04 -6.82
N ASP A 45 27.58 4.16 -7.43
CA ASP A 45 26.61 4.48 -8.49
C ASP A 45 25.25 3.83 -8.20
N LEU A 46 24.20 4.65 -8.16
CA LEU A 46 22.81 4.26 -7.92
C LEU A 46 21.93 4.45 -9.18
N THR A 47 22.52 4.71 -10.35
CA THR A 47 21.77 5.06 -11.58
C THR A 47 21.04 3.88 -12.23
N ASN A 48 21.45 2.64 -11.96
CA ASN A 48 20.87 1.42 -12.54
C ASN A 48 20.20 0.53 -11.50
N VAL A 49 19.22 1.09 -10.79
CA VAL A 49 18.44 0.34 -9.80
C VAL A 49 17.11 -0.07 -10.42
N GLN A 50 16.87 -1.37 -10.47
CA GLN A 50 15.58 -1.90 -10.91
C GLN A 50 14.52 -1.59 -9.85
N LYS A 51 13.66 -0.62 -10.15
CA LYS A 51 12.53 -0.26 -9.29
C LYS A 51 11.43 -1.31 -9.47
N THR A 52 10.99 -1.93 -8.38
CA THR A 52 9.78 -2.76 -8.36
C THR A 52 8.70 -2.09 -7.54
N THR A 53 7.45 -2.40 -7.83
CA THR A 53 6.28 -1.90 -7.07
C THR A 53 5.77 -3.01 -6.17
N VAL A 54 5.27 -2.65 -4.99
CA VAL A 54 4.61 -3.56 -4.06
C VAL A 54 3.33 -2.96 -3.50
N ASP A 55 2.32 -3.81 -3.31
CA ASP A 55 1.12 -3.49 -2.53
C ASP A 55 1.46 -3.53 -1.04
N CYS A 56 1.29 -2.41 -0.36
CA CYS A 56 1.63 -2.30 1.04
C CYS A 56 0.65 -3.04 1.95
N PRO A 57 1.13 -3.56 3.10
CA PRO A 57 0.25 -4.07 4.14
C PRO A 57 -0.77 -3.02 4.59
N ILE A 58 -1.94 -3.46 5.06
CA ILE A 58 -3.03 -2.59 5.53
C ILE A 58 -2.58 -1.65 6.67
N THR A 59 -1.57 -2.05 7.44
CA THR A 59 -1.00 -1.26 8.54
C THR A 59 -0.07 -0.15 8.05
N SER A 60 0.42 -0.22 6.82
CA SER A 60 1.33 0.75 6.25
C SER A 60 0.55 1.87 5.57
N ARG A 61 0.85 3.11 5.98
CA ARG A 61 0.17 4.32 5.47
C ARG A 61 1.10 5.23 4.70
N PHE A 62 2.39 4.88 4.65
CA PHE A 62 3.42 5.70 4.05
C PHE A 62 4.27 4.87 3.07
N CYS A 63 4.76 5.54 2.03
CA CYS A 63 5.95 5.08 1.35
C CYS A 63 7.18 5.72 2.02
N VAL A 64 8.28 4.97 2.07
CA VAL A 64 9.53 5.40 2.66
C VAL A 64 10.67 5.27 1.65
N SER A 65 11.62 6.20 1.74
CA SER A 65 12.95 6.14 1.12
C SER A 65 14.01 6.38 2.18
N SER A 66 15.09 5.61 2.19
CA SER A 66 16.23 5.84 3.09
C SER A 66 17.54 5.82 2.32
N TYR A 67 18.44 6.72 2.72
CA TYR A 67 19.75 6.89 2.12
C TYR A 67 20.79 6.74 3.23
N GLN A 68 21.78 5.87 2.98
CA GLN A 68 22.88 5.60 3.89
C GLN A 68 24.21 5.70 3.15
N GLN A 69 25.21 6.31 3.79
CA GLN A 69 26.60 6.25 3.36
C GLN A 69 27.35 5.29 4.26
N VAL A 70 28.05 4.34 3.65
CA VAL A 70 28.86 3.34 4.33
C VAL A 70 30.29 3.40 3.81
N THR A 71 31.25 3.23 4.70
CA THR A 71 32.67 3.19 4.32
C THR A 71 33.10 1.74 4.11
N ASN A 72 33.71 1.43 2.96
CA ASN A 72 34.21 0.09 2.69
C ASN A 72 35.56 -0.17 3.40
N GLY A 73 36.06 -1.41 3.34
CA GLY A 73 37.35 -1.78 3.93
C GLY A 73 38.57 -1.05 3.34
N ALA A 74 38.41 -0.36 2.21
CA ALA A 74 39.43 0.48 1.57
C ALA A 74 39.31 1.97 1.93
N GLY A 75 38.36 2.36 2.80
CA GLY A 75 38.13 3.75 3.18
C GLY A 75 37.28 4.56 2.20
N ASN A 76 36.77 3.94 1.13
CA ASN A 76 35.91 4.62 0.15
C ASN A 76 34.48 4.72 0.66
N SER A 77 33.85 5.86 0.40
CA SER A 77 32.43 6.06 0.68
C SER A 77 31.57 5.40 -0.39
N MET A 78 30.64 4.56 0.04
CA MET A 78 29.62 3.91 -0.78
C MET A 78 28.24 4.36 -0.33
N LEU A 79 27.29 4.37 -1.24
CA LEU A 79 25.92 4.79 -1.01
C LEU A 79 24.99 3.58 -1.07
N MET A 80 24.00 3.60 -0.20
CA MET A 80 22.90 2.64 -0.17
C MET A 80 21.59 3.41 -0.18
N GLU A 81 20.67 2.96 -1.02
CA GLU A 81 19.30 3.43 -1.03
C GLU A 81 18.37 2.25 -0.77
N SER A 82 17.35 2.47 0.05
CA SER A 82 16.25 1.53 0.19
C SER A 82 14.92 2.25 0.11
N ARG A 83 13.92 1.57 -0.45
CA ARG A 83 12.56 2.06 -0.55
C ARG A 83 11.57 0.97 -0.16
N GLY A 84 10.40 1.39 0.31
CA GLY A 84 9.32 0.45 0.60
C GLY A 84 8.12 1.10 1.27
N CYS A 85 7.36 0.27 1.98
CA CYS A 85 6.21 0.66 2.77
C CYS A 85 6.63 0.90 4.23
N ALA A 86 5.99 1.87 4.88
CA ALA A 86 6.20 2.18 6.28
C ALA A 86 4.88 2.44 7.01
N ASP A 87 4.89 2.14 8.30
CA ASP A 87 3.83 2.47 9.23
C ASP A 87 4.12 3.78 9.96
N ASP A 88 3.19 4.15 10.84
CA ASP A 88 3.27 5.32 11.70
C ASP A 88 4.43 5.27 12.71
N VAL A 89 5.00 4.10 12.99
CA VAL A 89 6.12 3.98 13.93
C VAL A 89 7.39 4.45 13.24
N ILE A 90 7.63 3.99 12.01
CA ILE A 90 8.78 4.41 11.21
C ILE A 90 8.65 5.89 10.82
N CYS A 91 7.47 6.31 10.37
CA CYS A 91 7.22 7.67 9.89
C CYS A 91 6.61 8.60 10.95
N HIS A 92 6.79 8.31 12.25
CA HIS A 92 6.10 8.98 13.35
C HIS A 92 6.15 10.51 13.31
N SER A 93 7.32 11.07 12.97
CA SER A 93 7.51 12.52 12.89
C SER A 93 6.66 13.19 11.80
N PHE A 94 6.18 12.43 10.81
CA PHE A 94 5.40 12.90 9.67
C PHE A 94 3.90 12.64 9.82
N VAL A 95 3.51 11.71 10.71
CA VAL A 95 2.11 11.41 11.02
C VAL A 95 1.35 12.68 11.46
N LYS A 96 2.02 13.56 12.23
CA LYS A 96 1.39 14.78 12.76
C LYS A 96 1.22 15.88 11.71
N SER A 97 2.05 15.90 10.67
CA SER A 97 2.00 16.94 9.64
C SER A 97 1.18 16.53 8.42
N GLN A 98 0.89 15.23 8.23
CA GLN A 98 0.34 14.69 6.97
C GLN A 98 1.14 15.13 5.73
N CYS A 99 2.40 15.52 5.93
CA CYS A 99 3.25 16.07 4.89
C CYS A 99 4.31 15.06 4.48
N THR A 100 4.65 15.09 3.19
CA THR A 100 5.90 14.50 2.71
C THR A 100 7.07 15.25 3.35
N GLY A 101 8.08 14.52 3.82
CA GLY A 101 9.27 15.15 4.36
C GLY A 101 10.40 14.18 4.63
N CYS A 102 11.57 14.73 4.96
CA CYS A 102 12.77 13.97 5.26
C CYS A 102 13.34 14.34 6.63
N LEU A 103 13.83 13.33 7.36
CA LEU A 103 14.63 13.47 8.57
C LEU A 103 16.08 13.17 8.25
N GLY A 104 17.00 13.91 8.86
CA GLY A 104 18.44 13.79 8.61
C GLY A 104 18.93 14.68 7.48
N SER A 105 20.19 14.49 7.10
CA SER A 105 20.87 15.32 6.09
C SER A 105 21.82 14.49 5.23
N GLY A 106 22.04 14.92 3.99
CA GLY A 106 22.94 14.23 3.06
C GLY A 106 22.53 12.78 2.84
N TYR A 107 23.49 11.86 2.99
CA TYR A 107 23.29 10.42 2.84
C TYR A 107 23.02 9.70 4.17
N GLY A 108 22.54 10.42 5.18
CA GLY A 108 22.00 9.86 6.42
C GLY A 108 20.59 10.37 6.63
N LYS A 109 19.73 10.21 5.61
CA LYS A 109 18.37 10.76 5.60
C LYS A 109 17.33 9.68 5.32
N MET A 110 16.13 9.89 5.86
CA MET A 110 14.96 9.07 5.63
C MET A 110 13.79 9.97 5.28
N CYS A 111 13.09 9.66 4.20
CA CYS A 111 11.95 10.42 3.71
C CYS A 111 10.68 9.56 3.76
N CYS A 112 9.58 10.17 4.18
CA CYS A 112 8.26 9.54 4.20
C CYS A 112 7.27 10.40 3.40
N CYS A 113 6.33 9.76 2.72
CA CYS A 113 5.20 10.40 2.04
C CYS A 113 3.96 9.52 2.10
N MET A 114 2.81 10.13 1.83
CA MET A 114 1.53 9.44 1.65
C MET A 114 1.11 9.50 0.19
N GLY A 115 0.50 8.41 -0.29
CA GLY A 115 0.00 8.28 -1.66
C GLY A 115 0.81 7.30 -2.51
N ASP A 116 0.17 6.78 -3.56
CA ASP A 116 0.79 5.74 -4.38
C ASP A 116 2.06 6.24 -5.06
N HIS A 117 3.14 5.46 -4.98
CA HIS A 117 4.43 5.69 -5.62
C HIS A 117 5.09 7.03 -5.27
N CYS A 118 4.63 7.71 -4.22
CA CYS A 118 5.14 9.04 -3.84
C CYS A 118 6.64 9.04 -3.49
N ASN A 119 7.20 7.86 -3.20
CA ASN A 119 8.62 7.68 -2.95
C ASN A 119 9.48 7.58 -4.22
N GLU A 120 8.98 7.94 -5.40
CA GLU A 120 9.75 7.88 -6.66
C GLU A 120 10.94 8.85 -6.70
N ARG A 121 10.76 10.09 -6.24
CA ARG A 121 11.75 11.19 -6.30
C ARG A 121 11.79 11.95 -4.99
N MET A 122 12.45 11.36 -4.00
CA MET A 122 12.64 11.96 -2.68
C MET A 122 14.11 12.30 -2.49
N GLU A 123 14.52 13.42 -3.07
CA GLU A 123 15.86 13.98 -2.91
C GLU A 123 15.84 15.18 -1.97
#